data_AF-A0A1V5ZQX2-F1
#
_entry.id   AF-A0A1V5ZQX2-F1
#
_cell.length_a   1.000
_cell.length_b   1.000
_cell.length_c   1.000
_cell.angle_alpha   90.00
_cell.angle_beta   90.00
_cell.angle_gamma   90.00
#
_symmetry.space_group_name_H-M   'P 1'
#
loop_
_entity.id
_entity.type
_entity.pdbx_description
1 polymer ?
#
loop_
_entity_poly.entity_id
_entity_poly.type
_entity_poly.pdbx_seq_one_letter_code
_entity_poly.pdbx_strand_id
1 'polypeptide(L)' 'MVPQDPILFHRSIKENIAYANPQATDEQIIAAAKMARCDHFIQHFPDGYDTLV' A
#
# COMPACT_ATOMS: atom_id res chain seq x y z
N MET A 1 -8.68 0.71 -13.44
CA MET A 1 -9.66 1.78 -13.17
C MET A 1 -9.34 2.34 -11.80
N VAL A 2 -9.25 3.66 -11.65
CA VAL A 2 -9.08 4.30 -10.34
C VAL A 2 -10.41 4.98 -10.02
N PRO A 3 -11.13 4.58 -8.95
CA PRO A 3 -12.39 5.22 -8.58
C PRO A 3 -12.15 6.69 -8.20
N GLN A 4 -13.13 7.56 -8.43
CA GLN A 4 -13.07 8.96 -8.01
C GLN A 4 -12.99 9.06 -6.47
N ASP A 5 -13.72 8.19 -5.77
CA ASP A 5 -13.66 8.02 -4.32
C ASP A 5 -12.88 6.73 -3.98
N PRO A 6 -11.58 6.82 -3.64
CA PRO A 6 -10.80 5.66 -3.25
C PRO A 6 -11.28 5.11 -1.90
N ILE A 7 -11.36 3.79 -1.81
CA ILE A 7 -11.72 3.09 -0.58
C ILE A 7 -10.45 2.48 -0.01
N LEU A 8 -10.18 2.76 1.27
CA LEU A 8 -9.22 2.03 2.08
C LEU A 8 -9.97 1.04 2.98
N PHE A 9 -9.39 -0.13 3.15
CA PHE A 9 -9.87 -1.11 4.10
C PHE A 9 -9.17 -0.89 5.44
N HIS A 10 -9.87 -1.19 6.53
CA HIS A 10 -9.38 -1.16 7.92
C HIS A 10 -8.33 -2.25 8.16
N ARG A 11 -7.12 -2.07 7.62
CA ARG A 11 -6.02 -3.03 7.58
C ARG A 11 -4.70 -2.29 7.27
N SER A 12 -3.58 -3.00 7.16
CA SER A 12 -2.29 -2.36 6.88
C SER A 12 -2.24 -1.69 5.50
N ILE A 13 -1.35 -0.71 5.33
CA ILE A 13 -1.04 -0.11 4.02
C ILE A 13 -0.61 -1.20 3.03
N LYS A 14 0.24 -2.14 3.46
CA LYS A 14 0.67 -3.30 2.68
C LYS A 14 -0.51 -4.08 2.11
N GLU A 15 -1.47 -4.44 2.95
CA GLU A 15 -2.64 -5.21 2.54
C GLU A 15 -3.61 -4.41 1.67
N ASN A 16 -3.67 -3.09 1.83
CA ASN A 16 -4.41 -2.21 0.92
C ASN A 16 -3.79 -2.20 -0.49
N ILE A 17 -2.46 -2.16 -0.60
CA ILE A 17 -1.75 -2.22 -1.89
C ILE A 17 -1.91 -3.61 -2.53
N ALA A 18 -1.79 -4.68 -1.73
CA ALA A 18 -1.96 -6.05 -2.18
C ALA A 18 -3.42 -6.44 -2.50
N TYR A 19 -4.40 -5.57 -2.26
CA TYR A 19 -5.81 -5.92 -2.43
C TYR A 19 -6.14 -6.46 -3.83
N ALA A 20 -5.56 -5.87 -4.88
CA ALA A 20 -5.78 -6.30 -6.26
C ALA A 20 -5.01 -7.58 -6.64
N ASN A 21 -4.02 -7.98 -5.86
CA ASN A 21 -3.26 -9.22 -6.01
C ASN A 21 -2.83 -9.75 -4.64
N PRO A 22 -3.67 -10.57 -3.97
CA PRO A 22 -3.38 -11.10 -2.63
C PRO A 22 -2.13 -11.98 -2.54
N GLN A 23 -1.58 -12.42 -3.68
CA GLN A 23 -0.35 -13.21 -3.78
C GLN A 23 0.87 -12.32 -4.11
N ALA A 24 0.72 -10.99 -4.11
CA ALA A 24 1.82 -10.08 -4.34
C ALA A 24 2.91 -10.25 -3.27
N THR A 25 4.16 -10.36 -3.70
CA THR A 25 5.29 -10.40 -2.77
C THR A 25 5.56 -9.00 -2.22
N ASP A 26 6.30 -8.93 -1.11
CA ASP A 26 6.70 -7.67 -0.48
C ASP A 26 7.47 -6.77 -1.46
N GLU A 27 8.32 -7.35 -2.31
CA GLU A 27 9.06 -6.62 -3.33
C GLU A 27 8.12 -6.01 -4.38
N GLN A 28 7.07 -6.73 -4.79
CA GLN A 28 6.07 -6.23 -5.73
C GLN A 28 5.24 -5.10 -5.12
N ILE A 29 4.88 -5.22 -3.83
CA ILE A 29 4.17 -4.18 -3.08
C ILE A 29 5.01 -2.91 -2.99
N ILE A 30 6.29 -3.03 -2.61
CA ILE A 30 7.21 -1.90 -2.52
C ILE A 30 7.43 -1.27 -3.91
N ALA A 31 7.59 -2.09 -4.96
CA ALA A 31 7.73 -1.59 -6.32
C ALA A 31 6.49 -0.79 -6.76
N ALA A 32 5.29 -1.30 -6.49
CA ALA A 32 4.04 -0.60 -6.78
C ALA A 32 3.94 0.72 -6.02
N ALA A 33 4.27 0.72 -4.72
CA ALA A 33 4.30 1.93 -3.90
C ALA A 33 5.32 2.96 -4.39
N LYS A 34 6.50 2.53 -4.87
CA LYS A 34 7.49 3.43 -5.49
C LYS A 34 6.98 4.04 -6.78
N MET A 35 6.38 3.24 -7.65
CA MET A 35 5.76 3.71 -8.91
C MET A 35 4.64 4.74 -8.64
N ALA A 36 3.86 4.53 -7.58
CA ALA A 36 2.82 5.44 -7.12
C ALA A 36 3.35 6.64 -6.31
N ARG A 37 4.67 6.73 -6.07
CA ARG A 37 5.33 7.75 -5.21
C ARG A 37 4.85 7.75 -3.76
N CYS A 38 4.35 6.61 -3.28
CA CYS A 38 3.90 6.44 -1.91
C CYS A 38 5.02 5.98 -0.97
N ASP A 39 5.98 5.22 -1.48
CA ASP A 39 7.05 4.60 -0.69
C ASP A 39 7.75 5.58 0.26
N HIS A 40 8.08 6.79 -0.24
CA HIS A 40 8.74 7.81 0.57
C HIS A 40 7.94 8.15 1.82
N PHE A 41 6.65 8.51 1.72
CA PHE A 41 5.90 8.89 2.92
C PHE A 41 5.51 7.69 3.78
N ILE A 42 5.29 6.52 3.19
CA ILE A 42 4.99 5.29 3.94
C ILE A 42 6.14 4.98 4.91
N GLN A 43 7.39 5.12 4.47
CA GLN A 43 8.58 4.91 5.33
C GLN A 43 8.71 5.92 6.49
N HIS A 44 7.97 7.04 6.49
CA HIS A 44 7.99 7.99 7.60
C HIS A 44 7.02 7.61 8.73
N PHE A 45 6.11 6.66 8.51
CA PHE A 45 5.30 6.14 9.60
C PHE A 45 6.12 5.23 10.52
N PRO A 46 5.85 5.23 11.83
CA PRO A 46 6.55 4.36 12.79
C PRO A 46 6.54 2.88 12.39
N ASP A 47 5.41 2.42 11.82
CA ASP A 47 5.21 1.02 11.42
C ASP A 47 5.37 0.82 9.90
N GLY A 48 5.78 1.85 9.15
CA GLY A 48 6.02 1.76 7.72
C GLY A 48 4.83 1.20 6.94
N TYR A 49 5.04 0.14 6.18
CA TYR A 49 4.02 -0.56 5.39
C TYR A 49 2.99 -1.33 6.25
N ASP A 50 3.33 -1.64 7.51
CA ASP A 50 2.45 -2.34 8.43
C ASP A 50 1.52 -1.37 9.19
N THR A 51 1.67 -0.05 8.97
CA THR A 51 0.77 0.98 9.52
C THR A 51 -0.68 0.66 9.16
N LEU A 52 -1.56 0.61 10.17
CA LEU A 52 -2.99 0.42 10.00
C LEU A 52 -3.66 1.73 9.57
N VAL A 53 -4.57 1.63 8.59
CA VAL A 53 -5.39 2.74 8.07
C VAL A 53 -6.87 2.43 8.15
#